data_AF-A0A8C9AXR1-F1
#
_entry.id   AF-A0A8C9AXR1-F1
#
_cell.length_a   1.000
_cell.length_b   1.000
_cell.length_c   1.000
_cell.angle_alpha   90.00
_cell.angle_beta   90.00
_cell.angle_gamma   90.00
#
_symmetry.space_group_name_H-M   'P 1'
#
loop_
_entity.id
_entity.type
_entity.pdbx_description
1 polymer ?
#
loop_
_entity_poly.entity_id
_entity_poly.type
_entity_poly.pdbx_seq_one_letter_code
_entity_poly.pdbx_strand_id
1 'polypeptide(L)'
;MITFSQNHGVVVQPAYKDKINITQLGLMNSTITFWNTTLEDEGCYKCLFNTFGSGKISGIACLTLFVQPTVFLHYKLSEDHLNITCSANARPAPMISWKVSGSEIENSTEILSHPNGTTSVISILQIKDPKSQVGKEVVCQVLHLGTVTDYRETVNKGFWFSVPLLLSIVSLVILLVLISILLYWKHRRNQDREP
;
A
#
# COMPACT_ATOMS: atom_id res chain seq x y z
N MET A 1 -11.57 -28.51 -22.69
CA MET A 1 -11.71 -29.84 -22.06
C MET A 1 -10.39 -30.60 -22.12
N ILE A 2 -10.07 -31.32 -21.05
CA ILE A 2 -8.91 -32.21 -20.95
C ILE A 2 -9.43 -33.58 -20.60
N THR A 3 -8.92 -34.61 -21.29
CA THR A 3 -9.29 -36.00 -21.04
C THR A 3 -8.06 -36.87 -20.89
N PHE A 4 -8.22 -37.94 -20.13
CA PHE A 4 -7.24 -38.98 -19.96
C PHE A 4 -7.90 -40.35 -20.03
N SER A 5 -7.27 -41.29 -20.72
CA SER A 5 -7.61 -42.72 -20.67
C SER A 5 -6.34 -43.56 -20.76
N GLN A 6 -6.37 -44.78 -20.24
CA GLN A 6 -5.22 -45.69 -20.34
C GLN A 6 -4.87 -46.04 -21.79
N ASN A 7 -5.88 -46.16 -22.66
CA ASN A 7 -5.70 -46.64 -24.03
C ASN A 7 -5.28 -45.53 -25.01
N HIS A 8 -5.70 -44.29 -24.77
CA HIS A 8 -5.45 -43.15 -25.68
C HIS A 8 -4.55 -42.08 -25.07
N GLY A 9 -4.13 -42.25 -23.82
CA GLY A 9 -3.35 -41.25 -23.10
C GLY A 9 -4.13 -39.96 -22.83
N VAL A 10 -3.40 -38.85 -22.82
CA VAL A 10 -3.91 -37.51 -22.53
C VAL A 10 -4.28 -36.79 -23.83
N VAL A 11 -5.45 -36.14 -23.83
CA VAL A 11 -5.86 -35.21 -24.89
C VAL A 11 -6.23 -33.87 -24.27
N VAL A 12 -5.53 -32.82 -24.70
CA VAL A 12 -5.79 -31.43 -24.27
C VAL A 12 -6.36 -30.66 -25.44
N GLN A 13 -7.50 -30.01 -25.24
CA GLN A 13 -8.04 -29.12 -26.27
C GLN A 13 -7.08 -27.97 -26.59
N PRO A 14 -6.99 -27.52 -27.86
CA PRO A 14 -6.03 -26.50 -28.27
C PRO A 14 -6.04 -25.23 -27.41
N ALA A 15 -7.21 -24.76 -26.98
CA ALA A 15 -7.37 -23.57 -26.14
C ALA A 15 -6.65 -23.66 -24.77
N TYR A 16 -6.35 -24.87 -24.30
CA TYR A 16 -5.71 -25.12 -22.99
C TYR A 16 -4.29 -25.66 -23.12
N LYS A 17 -3.79 -25.92 -24.33
CA LYS A 17 -2.53 -26.63 -24.56
C LYS A 17 -1.33 -25.98 -23.85
N ASP A 18 -1.28 -24.65 -23.84
CA ASP A 18 -0.18 -23.87 -23.25
C ASP A 18 -0.58 -23.14 -21.95
N LYS A 19 -1.83 -23.33 -21.48
CA LYS A 19 -2.38 -22.62 -20.33
C LYS A 19 -2.29 -23.42 -19.02
N ILE A 20 -2.27 -24.75 -19.13
CA ILE A 20 -2.32 -25.66 -17.99
C ILE A 20 -1.29 -26.76 -18.11
N ASN A 21 -1.02 -27.42 -16.97
CA ASN A 21 -0.29 -28.66 -16.91
C ASN A 21 -1.04 -29.69 -16.07
N ILE A 22 -0.85 -30.97 -16.37
CA ILE A 22 -1.44 -32.05 -15.58
C ILE A 22 -0.39 -32.46 -14.53
N THR A 23 -0.65 -32.10 -13.28
CA THR A 23 0.28 -32.34 -12.16
C THR A 23 0.05 -33.69 -11.50
N GLN A 24 -1.16 -34.25 -11.61
CA GLN A 24 -1.46 -35.62 -11.22
C GLN A 24 -2.32 -36.28 -12.29
N LEU A 25 -1.86 -37.43 -12.78
CA LEU A 25 -2.53 -38.21 -13.82
C LEU A 25 -2.94 -39.57 -13.27
N GLY A 26 -4.24 -39.82 -13.17
CA GLY A 26 -4.76 -41.08 -12.66
C GLY A 26 -6.29 -41.20 -12.79
N LEU A 27 -6.77 -42.44 -12.83
CA LEU A 27 -8.21 -42.72 -12.94
C LEU A 27 -8.97 -42.53 -11.61
N MET A 28 -8.26 -42.53 -10.48
CA MET A 28 -8.84 -42.25 -9.16
C MET A 28 -8.65 -40.77 -8.78
N ASN A 29 -7.46 -40.22 -9.06
CA ASN A 29 -7.10 -38.84 -8.75
C ASN A 29 -6.50 -38.18 -9.98
N SER A 30 -7.01 -37.00 -10.34
CA SER A 30 -6.50 -36.19 -11.44
C SER A 30 -6.46 -34.72 -11.03
N THR A 31 -5.34 -34.06 -11.29
CA THR A 31 -5.12 -32.65 -10.93
C THR A 31 -4.54 -31.90 -12.11
N ILE A 32 -5.11 -30.74 -12.38
CA ILE A 32 -4.60 -29.77 -13.35
C ILE A 32 -4.15 -28.51 -12.62
N THR A 33 -3.13 -27.87 -13.15
CA THR A 33 -2.58 -26.63 -12.61
C THR A 33 -2.50 -25.60 -13.72
N PHE A 34 -3.03 -24.41 -13.47
CA PHE A 34 -2.87 -23.24 -14.33
C PHE A 34 -1.58 -22.53 -13.92
N TRP A 35 -0.67 -22.27 -14.87
CA TRP A 35 0.63 -21.66 -14.57
C TRP A 35 0.58 -20.13 -14.53
N ASN A 36 -0.15 -19.52 -15.46
CA ASN A 36 -0.30 -18.08 -15.57
C ASN A 36 -1.78 -17.75 -15.74
N THR A 37 -2.48 -17.68 -14.61
CA THR A 37 -3.93 -17.46 -14.57
C THR A 37 -4.28 -16.05 -14.99
N THR A 38 -5.26 -15.92 -15.89
CA THR A 38 -5.89 -14.65 -16.24
C THR A 38 -7.31 -14.58 -15.69
N LEU A 39 -7.93 -13.39 -15.71
CA LEU A 39 -9.32 -13.23 -15.25
C LEU A 39 -10.32 -14.10 -16.01
N GLU A 40 -9.99 -14.49 -17.24
CA GLU A 40 -10.82 -15.38 -18.06
C GLU A 40 -10.79 -16.83 -17.55
N ASP A 41 -9.79 -17.20 -16.73
CA ASP A 41 -9.70 -18.53 -16.12
C ASP A 41 -10.55 -18.64 -14.85
N GLU A 42 -11.01 -17.52 -14.28
CA GLU A 42 -11.89 -17.52 -13.12
C GLU A 42 -13.24 -18.17 -13.48
N GLY A 43 -13.66 -19.14 -12.68
CA GLY A 43 -14.88 -19.89 -12.97
C GLY A 43 -14.92 -21.27 -12.32
N CYS A 44 -16.04 -21.96 -12.53
CA CYS A 44 -16.26 -23.30 -11.98
C CYS A 44 -15.95 -24.38 -13.02
N TYR A 45 -14.99 -25.23 -12.68
CA TYR A 45 -14.52 -26.35 -13.48
C TYR A 45 -15.15 -27.64 -13.00
N LYS A 46 -15.54 -28.49 -13.95
CA LYS A 46 -16.15 -29.79 -13.67
C LYS A 46 -15.16 -30.90 -13.98
N CYS A 47 -14.86 -31.74 -12.99
CA CYS A 47 -14.16 -33.00 -13.21
C CYS A 47 -15.18 -34.12 -13.45
N LEU A 48 -14.85 -35.03 -14.37
CA LEU A 48 -15.73 -36.10 -14.82
C LEU A 48 -14.95 -37.42 -14.87
N PHE A 49 -15.40 -38.40 -14.10
CA PHE A 49 -14.87 -39.75 -14.10
C PHE A 49 -15.91 -40.69 -14.71
N ASN A 50 -15.54 -41.37 -15.81
CA ASN A 50 -16.39 -42.35 -16.45
C ASN A 50 -16.06 -43.73 -15.91
N THR A 51 -17.06 -44.40 -15.33
CA THR A 51 -16.94 -45.74 -14.75
C THR A 51 -17.86 -46.70 -15.50
N PHE A 52 -17.30 -47.80 -16.01
CA PHE A 52 -18.10 -48.81 -16.70
C PHE A 52 -19.08 -49.47 -15.72
N GLY A 53 -20.33 -49.65 -16.12
CA GLY A 53 -21.39 -50.23 -15.28
C GLY A 53 -22.01 -49.26 -14.25
N SER A 54 -21.23 -48.34 -13.68
CA SER A 54 -21.72 -47.37 -12.67
C SER A 54 -22.00 -45.97 -13.21
N GLY A 55 -21.66 -45.70 -14.48
CA GLY A 55 -21.96 -44.42 -15.15
C GLY A 55 -20.90 -43.34 -14.89
N LYS A 56 -21.32 -42.07 -14.89
CA LYS A 56 -20.43 -40.92 -14.75
C LYS A 56 -20.51 -40.33 -13.34
N ILE A 57 -19.36 -40.10 -12.72
CA ILE A 57 -19.21 -39.41 -11.43
C ILE A 57 -18.59 -38.04 -11.72
N SER A 58 -19.04 -36.99 -11.03
CA SER A 58 -18.55 -35.64 -11.27
C SER A 58 -18.36 -34.82 -10.00
N GLY A 59 -17.34 -33.97 -9.98
CA GLY A 59 -17.14 -32.93 -8.97
C GLY A 59 -17.03 -31.56 -9.64
N ILE A 60 -17.28 -30.51 -8.86
CA ILE A 60 -17.13 -29.12 -9.30
C ILE A 60 -16.15 -28.43 -8.35
N ALA A 61 -15.19 -27.70 -8.91
CA ALA A 61 -14.28 -26.84 -8.18
C ALA A 61 -14.27 -25.46 -8.83
N CYS A 62 -14.38 -24.40 -8.04
CA CYS A 62 -14.37 -23.03 -8.55
C CYS A 62 -13.02 -22.38 -8.26
N LEU A 63 -12.39 -21.86 -9.31
CA LEU A 63 -11.18 -21.06 -9.25
C LEU A 63 -11.58 -19.60 -9.10
N THR A 64 -11.13 -18.94 -8.05
CA THR A 64 -11.27 -17.49 -7.86
C THR A 64 -9.89 -16.85 -7.75
N LEU A 65 -9.72 -15.68 -8.35
CA LEU A 65 -8.45 -14.97 -8.39
C LEU A 65 -8.51 -13.70 -7.53
N PHE A 66 -7.44 -13.49 -6.76
CA PHE A 66 -7.31 -12.32 -5.90
C PHE A 66 -5.98 -11.61 -6.14
N VAL A 67 -5.97 -10.31 -5.81
CA VAL A 67 -4.80 -9.45 -5.88
C VAL A 67 -4.61 -8.84 -4.50
N GLN A 68 -3.43 -9.04 -3.92
CA GLN A 68 -3.05 -8.52 -2.61
C GLN A 68 -3.12 -6.98 -2.61
N PRO A 69 -3.56 -6.33 -1.52
CA PRO A 69 -3.64 -4.89 -1.47
C PRO A 69 -2.28 -4.21 -1.64
N THR A 70 -2.22 -3.24 -2.56
CA THR A 70 -1.15 -2.24 -2.60
C THR A 70 -1.68 -0.97 -1.96
N VAL A 71 -1.02 -0.51 -0.90
CA VAL A 71 -1.54 0.57 -0.03
C VAL A 71 -0.59 1.76 -0.02
N PHE A 72 -1.16 2.95 -0.14
CA PHE A 72 -0.47 4.23 -0.03
C PHE A 72 -1.13 5.04 1.09
N LEU A 73 -0.34 5.43 2.09
CA LEU A 73 -0.76 6.29 3.18
C LEU A 73 0.05 7.59 3.10
N HIS A 74 -0.65 8.72 3.08
CA HIS A 74 -0.02 10.04 3.03
C HIS A 74 -0.83 11.04 3.84
N TYR A 75 -0.17 12.04 4.41
CA TYR A 75 -0.83 13.13 5.12
C TYR A 75 -0.33 14.49 4.63
N LYS A 76 -1.24 15.46 4.64
CA LYS A 76 -0.97 16.86 4.36
C LYS A 76 -1.40 17.70 5.55
N LEU A 77 -0.43 18.31 6.22
CA LEU A 77 -0.62 19.20 7.35
C LEU A 77 -0.65 20.66 6.86
N SER A 78 -1.74 21.36 7.15
CA SER A 78 -1.90 22.81 6.97
C SER A 78 -2.09 23.49 8.34
N GLU A 79 -2.18 24.83 8.38
CA GLU A 79 -2.40 25.55 9.64
C GLU A 79 -3.76 25.21 10.29
N ASP A 80 -4.80 25.09 9.47
CA ASP A 80 -6.20 24.92 9.93
C ASP A 80 -6.76 23.51 9.74
N HIS A 81 -6.10 22.66 8.94
CA HIS A 81 -6.61 21.32 8.63
C HIS A 81 -5.49 20.31 8.46
N LEU A 82 -5.77 19.06 8.84
CA LEU A 82 -4.95 17.90 8.56
C LEU A 82 -5.77 16.92 7.71
N ASN A 83 -5.29 16.65 6.50
CA ASN A 83 -5.89 15.70 5.59
C ASN A 83 -5.00 14.47 5.49
N ILE A 84 -5.54 13.29 5.82
CA ILE A 84 -4.82 12.02 5.73
C ILE A 84 -5.52 11.16 4.70
N THR A 85 -4.80 10.78 3.65
CA THR A 85 -5.31 9.97 2.54
C THR A 85 -4.75 8.57 2.64
N CYS A 86 -5.62 7.57 2.68
CA CYS A 86 -5.26 6.17 2.55
C CYS A 86 -5.91 5.59 1.29
N SER A 87 -5.08 5.10 0.38
CA SER A 87 -5.51 4.46 -0.87
C SER A 87 -5.08 3.01 -0.85
N ALA A 88 -6.02 2.08 -1.06
CA ALA A 88 -5.75 0.65 -1.16
C ALA A 88 -6.33 0.09 -2.45
N ASN A 89 -5.48 -0.48 -3.31
CA ASN A 89 -5.89 -1.16 -4.54
C ASN A 89 -5.75 -2.68 -4.38
N ALA A 90 -6.85 -3.41 -4.51
CA ALA A 90 -6.86 -4.87 -4.35
C ALA A 90 -7.97 -5.53 -5.19
N ARG A 91 -7.97 -6.87 -5.22
CA ARG A 91 -9.10 -7.68 -5.68
C ARG A 91 -9.33 -8.84 -4.71
N PRO A 92 -10.54 -9.05 -4.18
CA PRO A 92 -11.71 -8.17 -4.25
C PRO A 92 -11.44 -6.81 -3.56
N ALA A 93 -12.39 -5.88 -3.66
CA ALA A 93 -12.28 -4.56 -3.05
C ALA A 93 -11.96 -4.66 -1.54
N PRO A 94 -10.94 -3.93 -1.05
CA PRO A 94 -10.61 -3.91 0.37
C PRO A 94 -11.58 -3.00 1.13
N MET A 95 -11.59 -3.11 2.46
CA MET A 95 -12.29 -2.16 3.34
C MET A 95 -11.27 -1.32 4.11
N ILE A 96 -11.46 0.00 4.13
CA ILE A 96 -10.61 0.93 4.86
C ILE A 96 -11.35 1.44 6.09
N SER A 97 -10.65 1.48 7.22
CA SER A 97 -11.10 2.11 8.46
C SER A 97 -9.97 2.86 9.12
N TRP A 98 -10.28 3.81 10.00
CA TRP A 98 -9.29 4.65 10.67
C TRP A 98 -9.26 4.36 12.16
N LYS A 99 -8.07 4.27 12.75
CA LYS A 99 -7.88 4.40 14.20
C LYS A 99 -7.12 5.69 14.46
N VAL A 100 -7.82 6.70 14.97
CA VAL A 100 -7.25 8.00 15.34
C VAL A 100 -7.84 8.44 16.68
N SER A 101 -7.10 9.24 17.43
CA SER A 101 -7.55 9.76 18.73
C SER A 101 -8.10 11.18 18.60
N GLY A 102 -9.42 11.36 18.64
CA GLY A 102 -10.09 12.67 18.58
C GLY A 102 -11.58 12.56 18.24
N SER A 103 -12.36 13.63 18.44
CA SER A 103 -13.83 13.62 18.34
C SER A 103 -14.41 14.30 17.10
N GLU A 104 -13.65 15.12 16.38
CA GLU A 104 -14.11 15.77 15.14
C GLU A 104 -13.40 15.19 13.93
N ILE A 105 -14.02 14.15 13.36
CA ILE A 105 -13.53 13.37 12.24
C ILE A 105 -14.56 13.46 11.13
N GLU A 106 -14.17 14.02 9.98
CA GLU A 106 -14.93 13.92 8.75
C GLU A 106 -14.16 12.99 7.80
N ASN A 107 -14.82 11.93 7.32
CA ASN A 107 -14.23 11.01 6.38
C ASN A 107 -15.02 11.00 5.06
N SER A 108 -14.30 11.12 3.95
CA SER A 108 -14.85 10.81 2.63
C SER A 108 -14.22 9.52 2.12
N THR A 109 -15.00 8.71 1.41
CA THR A 109 -14.50 7.47 0.80
C THR A 109 -14.97 7.39 -0.64
N GLU A 110 -14.01 7.19 -1.54
CA GLU A 110 -14.23 7.03 -2.97
C GLU A 110 -13.80 5.62 -3.39
N ILE A 111 -14.59 5.01 -4.28
CA ILE A 111 -14.34 3.66 -4.78
C ILE A 111 -14.22 3.74 -6.30
N LEU A 112 -13.07 3.30 -6.82
CA LEU A 112 -12.77 3.27 -8.24
C LEU A 112 -12.54 1.84 -8.70
N SER A 113 -13.31 1.39 -9.69
CA SER A 113 -13.11 0.10 -10.34
C SER A 113 -12.23 0.26 -11.58
N HIS A 114 -11.27 -0.65 -11.74
CA HIS A 114 -10.31 -0.62 -12.84
C HIS A 114 -10.62 -1.71 -13.88
N PRO A 115 -10.26 -1.50 -15.17
CA PRO A 115 -10.52 -2.48 -16.23
C PRO A 115 -9.72 -3.78 -16.07
N ASN A 116 -8.62 -3.76 -15.32
CA ASN A 116 -7.88 -4.96 -14.92
C ASN A 116 -8.59 -5.76 -13.81
N GLY A 117 -9.79 -5.34 -13.40
CA GLY A 117 -10.61 -6.00 -12.39
C GLY A 117 -10.16 -5.81 -10.94
N THR A 118 -9.23 -4.89 -10.66
CA THR A 118 -8.95 -4.45 -9.28
C THR A 118 -9.85 -3.27 -8.89
N THR A 119 -10.02 -3.05 -7.59
CA THR A 119 -10.76 -1.92 -7.06
C THR A 119 -9.86 -1.13 -6.12
N SER A 120 -9.77 0.18 -6.35
CA SER A 120 -9.11 1.13 -5.46
C SER A 120 -10.12 1.77 -4.54
N VAL A 121 -9.87 1.71 -3.24
CA VAL A 121 -10.64 2.41 -2.22
C VAL A 121 -9.75 3.52 -1.67
N ILE A 122 -10.23 4.76 -1.75
CA ILE A 122 -9.50 5.96 -1.32
C ILE A 122 -10.32 6.58 -0.20
N SER A 123 -9.79 6.56 1.01
CA SER A 123 -10.40 7.24 2.16
C SER A 123 -9.59 8.46 2.52
N ILE A 124 -10.25 9.59 2.73
CA ILE A 124 -9.63 10.84 3.18
C ILE A 124 -10.22 11.20 4.53
N LEU A 125 -9.36 11.30 5.52
CA LEU A 125 -9.67 11.71 6.88
C LEU A 125 -9.30 13.18 7.05
N GLN A 126 -10.28 14.03 7.33
CA GLN A 126 -10.10 15.46 7.60
C GLN A 126 -10.24 15.73 9.10
N ILE A 127 -9.23 16.38 9.67
CA ILE A 127 -9.16 16.73 11.09
C ILE A 127 -9.07 18.25 11.22
N LYS A 128 -10.04 18.85 11.92
CA LYS A 128 -10.18 20.30 12.10
C LYS A 128 -9.19 20.92 13.08
N ASP A 129 -8.72 20.15 14.07
CA ASP A 129 -7.65 20.58 14.99
C ASP A 129 -6.35 19.81 14.70
N PRO A 130 -5.54 20.26 13.72
CA PRO A 130 -4.28 19.61 13.37
C PRO A 130 -3.27 19.62 14.54
N LYS A 131 -3.32 20.62 15.42
CA LYS A 131 -2.37 20.76 16.55
C LYS A 131 -2.55 19.63 17.55
N SER A 132 -3.79 19.18 17.77
CA SER A 132 -4.10 18.04 18.64
C SER A 132 -3.51 16.71 18.16
N GLN A 133 -3.14 16.60 16.87
CA GLN A 133 -2.65 15.37 16.26
C GLN A 133 -1.13 15.34 16.06
N VAL A 134 -0.45 16.48 16.20
CA VAL A 134 1.01 16.52 16.07
C VAL A 134 1.67 15.59 17.09
N GLY A 135 2.57 14.72 16.62
CA GLY A 135 3.26 13.72 17.42
C GLY A 135 2.44 12.45 17.72
N LYS A 136 1.19 12.37 17.26
CA LYS A 136 0.37 11.15 17.36
C LYS A 136 0.50 10.31 16.09
N GLU A 137 0.31 9.00 16.26
CA GLU A 137 0.17 8.07 15.15
C GLU A 137 -1.27 8.07 14.62
N VAL A 138 -1.40 8.14 13.30
CA VAL A 138 -2.64 7.84 12.60
C VAL A 138 -2.51 6.44 12.01
N VAL A 139 -3.54 5.61 12.19
CA VAL A 139 -3.56 4.27 11.62
C VAL A 139 -4.67 4.15 10.58
N CYS A 140 -4.29 3.84 9.34
CA CYS A 140 -5.20 3.32 8.33
C CYS A 140 -5.24 1.80 8.44
N GLN A 141 -6.40 1.25 8.77
CA GLN A 141 -6.62 -0.18 8.87
C GLN A 141 -7.30 -0.69 7.59
N VAL A 142 -6.63 -1.64 6.92
CA VAL A 142 -7.08 -2.24 5.67
C VAL A 142 -7.48 -3.70 5.91
N LEU A 143 -8.75 -4.03 5.69
CA LEU A 143 -9.29 -5.39 5.73
C LEU A 143 -9.41 -5.95 4.30
N HIS A 144 -8.79 -7.09 4.04
CA HIS A 144 -8.86 -7.81 2.77
C HIS A 144 -8.88 -9.31 3.00
N LEU A 145 -9.90 -10.00 2.45
CA LEU A 145 -10.08 -11.46 2.56
C LEU A 145 -9.97 -11.99 4.02
N GLY A 146 -10.53 -11.24 4.98
CA GLY A 146 -10.50 -11.61 6.41
C GLY A 146 -9.20 -11.26 7.14
N THR A 147 -8.19 -10.73 6.45
CA THR A 147 -6.93 -10.29 7.05
C THR A 147 -6.94 -8.77 7.24
N VAL A 148 -6.59 -8.33 8.45
CA VAL A 148 -6.54 -6.92 8.83
C VAL A 148 -5.08 -6.48 8.95
N THR A 149 -4.73 -5.39 8.25
CA THR A 149 -3.37 -4.83 8.23
C THR A 149 -3.40 -3.37 8.62
N ASP A 150 -2.54 -2.95 9.54
CA ASP A 150 -2.49 -1.58 10.06
C ASP A 150 -1.31 -0.82 9.41
N TYR A 151 -1.60 0.26 8.70
CA TYR A 151 -0.63 1.19 8.11
C TYR A 151 -0.55 2.44 8.97
N ARG A 152 0.65 2.80 9.42
CA ARG A 152 0.87 3.85 10.42
C ARG A 152 1.67 5.00 9.84
N GLU A 153 1.28 6.22 10.17
CA GLU A 153 2.05 7.43 9.90
C GLU A 153 2.04 8.34 11.13
N THR A 154 3.18 9.00 11.39
CA THR A 154 3.29 9.96 12.49
C THR A 154 3.16 11.38 11.97
N VAL A 155 2.24 12.15 12.56
CA VAL A 155 2.01 13.54 12.13
C VAL A 155 3.12 14.43 12.65
N ASN A 156 4.08 14.76 11.78
CA ASN A 156 5.18 15.67 12.11
C ASN A 156 4.87 17.09 11.61
N LYS A 157 5.20 18.10 12.42
CA LYS A 157 5.27 19.49 11.95
C LYS A 157 6.42 19.57 10.95
N GLY A 158 6.14 20.08 9.74
CA GLY A 158 7.18 20.38 8.76
C GLY A 158 8.31 21.20 9.39
N PHE A 159 9.54 20.87 9.02
CA PHE A 159 10.77 21.46 9.56
C PHE A 159 10.92 22.93 9.10
N TRP A 160 10.19 23.86 9.72
CA TRP A 160 10.25 25.30 9.41
C TRP A 160 10.77 26.16 10.57
N PHE A 161 10.78 25.64 11.81
CA PHE A 161 11.18 26.40 13.00
C PHE A 161 12.70 26.59 13.15
N SER A 162 13.51 25.99 12.29
CA SER A 162 14.97 26.14 12.33
C SER A 162 15.47 27.32 11.49
N VAL A 163 14.75 27.77 10.44
CA VAL A 163 15.32 28.76 9.52
C VAL A 163 15.49 30.15 10.15
N PRO A 164 14.48 30.75 10.83
CA PRO A 164 14.66 32.04 11.50
C PRO A 164 15.66 31.97 12.67
N LEU A 165 15.69 30.83 13.37
CA LEU A 165 16.60 30.59 14.48
C LEU A 165 18.04 30.41 14.00
N LEU A 166 18.25 29.71 12.88
CA LEU A 166 19.56 29.57 12.23
C LEU A 166 20.05 30.91 11.71
N LEU A 167 19.17 31.71 11.08
CA LEU A 167 19.52 33.05 10.61
C LEU A 167 19.89 33.98 11.78
N SER A 168 19.18 33.90 12.91
CA SER A 168 19.52 34.70 14.10
C SER A 168 20.87 34.28 14.69
N ILE A 169 21.15 32.98 14.78
CA ILE A 169 22.45 32.46 15.24
C ILE A 169 23.58 32.90 14.31
N VAL A 170 23.41 32.78 12.99
CA VAL A 170 24.40 33.19 11.98
C VAL A 170 24.67 34.71 12.09
N SER A 171 23.62 35.51 12.24
CA SER A 171 23.75 36.96 12.44
C SER A 171 24.54 37.30 13.71
N LEU A 172 24.27 36.60 14.82
CA LEU A 172 24.96 36.82 16.10
C LEU A 172 26.45 36.46 16.00
N VAL A 173 26.80 35.38 15.30
CA VAL A 173 28.19 34.98 15.04
C VAL A 173 28.92 36.03 14.20
N ILE A 174 28.30 36.54 13.13
CA ILE A 174 28.88 37.61 12.31
C ILE A 174 29.15 38.86 13.16
N LEU A 175 28.20 39.23 14.03
CA LEU A 175 28.34 40.39 14.91
C LEU A 175 29.52 40.23 15.88
N LEU A 176 29.68 39.05 16.48
CA LEU A 176 30.80 38.75 17.38
C LEU A 176 32.13 38.84 16.66
N VAL A 177 32.23 38.30 15.43
CA VAL A 177 33.45 38.38 14.60
C VAL A 177 33.81 39.84 14.32
N LEU A 178 32.85 40.66 13.92
CA LEU A 178 33.07 42.09 13.67
C LEU A 178 33.53 42.83 14.93
N ILE A 179 32.96 42.53 16.09
CA ILE A 179 33.39 43.11 17.38
C ILE A 179 34.83 42.70 17.70
N SER A 180 35.19 41.42 17.57
CA SER A 180 36.57 40.96 17.79
C SER A 180 37.56 41.61 16.84
N ILE A 181 37.19 41.80 15.56
CA ILE A 181 37.99 42.55 14.60
C ILE A 181 38.17 43.99 15.10
N LEU A 182 37.10 44.71 15.43
CA LEU A 182 37.18 46.10 15.92
C LEU A 182 38.04 46.24 17.18
N LEU A 183 37.91 45.31 18.13
CA LEU A 183 38.74 45.27 19.34
C LEU A 183 40.22 45.03 19.00
N TYR A 184 40.51 44.14 18.06
CA TYR A 184 41.87 43.89 17.57
C TYR A 184 42.49 45.15 16.94
N TRP A 185 41.75 45.83 16.04
CA TRP A 185 42.22 47.08 15.42
C TRP A 185 42.38 48.21 16.45
N LYS A 186 41.48 48.31 17.43
CA LYS A 186 41.59 49.29 18.52
C LYS A 186 42.81 49.02 19.40
N HIS A 187 43.10 47.76 19.72
CA HIS A 187 44.27 47.40 20.50
C HIS A 187 45.57 47.70 19.75
N ARG A 188 45.64 47.34 18.45
CA ARG A 188 46.79 47.65 17.60
C ARG A 188 47.03 49.16 17.49
N ARG A 189 45.98 49.96 17.28
CA ARG A 189 46.08 51.43 17.25
C ARG A 189 46.56 52.03 18.58
N ASN A 190 46.25 51.39 19.70
CA ASN A 190 46.76 51.82 21.01
C ASN A 190 48.24 51.46 21.19
N GLN A 191 48.71 50.33 20.67
CA GLN A 191 50.14 49.99 20.66
C GLN A 191 50.97 50.91 19.77
N ASP A 192 50.43 51.36 18.63
CA ASP A 192 51.10 52.34 17.75
C ASP A 192 51.13 53.78 18.33
N ARG A 193 50.54 54.01 19.52
CA ARG A 193 50.43 55.33 20.18
C ARG A 193 51.27 55.48 21.45
N GLU A 194 51.98 54.45 21.89
CA GLU A 194 53.00 54.60 22.94
C GLU A 194 54.37 54.87 22.28
N PRO A 195 55.09 55.94 22.66
CA PRO A 195 56.40 56.30 22.13
C PRO A 195 57.54 55.40 22.62
#